data_AF-A0A3C1W316-F1
#
_entry.id   AF-A0A3C1W316-F1
#
_cell.length_a   1.000
_cell.length_b   1.000
_cell.length_c   1.000
_cell.angle_alpha   90.00
_cell.angle_beta   90.00
_cell.angle_gamma   90.00
#
_symmetry.space_group_name_H-M   'P 1'
#
loop_
_entity.id
_entity.type
_entity.pdbx_description
1 polymer ?
#
loop_
_entity_poly.entity_id
_entity_poly.type
_entity_poly.pdbx_seq_one_letter_code
_entity_poly.pdbx_strand_id
1 'polypeptide(L)'
;MTHPRISLRRSIVSIVASASLLLLSSCSNQTASESGSGEPSPTAPSAKPESYKRGFKADNPNHIISPFPPHNLIDISRNPKTGRPFQQGDFARDPSTGGIFQIP
;
A
#
# COMPACT_ATOMS: atom_id res chain seq x y z
N MET A 1 44.06 5.03 -42.33
CA MET A 1 42.80 4.88 -43.08
C MET A 1 41.67 5.43 -42.23
N THR A 2 40.94 6.38 -42.80
CA THR A 2 40.11 7.41 -42.14
C THR A 2 38.63 7.15 -42.38
N HIS A 3 37.83 7.10 -41.29
CA HIS A 3 36.42 7.53 -41.11
C HIS A 3 35.30 6.88 -41.99
N PRO A 4 34.01 6.82 -41.54
CA PRO A 4 33.34 7.86 -40.75
C PRO A 4 32.41 7.45 -39.59
N ARG A 5 32.28 8.40 -38.66
CA ARG A 5 31.26 8.49 -37.62
C ARG A 5 29.97 9.03 -38.24
N ILE A 6 28.85 8.34 -38.04
CA ILE A 6 27.53 8.83 -38.45
C ILE A 6 26.97 9.68 -37.31
N SER A 7 27.14 11.00 -37.47
CA SER A 7 26.47 12.04 -36.71
C SER A 7 25.12 12.33 -37.37
N LEU A 8 24.01 11.91 -36.77
CA LEU A 8 22.68 12.30 -37.22
C LEU A 8 22.09 13.35 -36.27
N ARG A 9 22.56 14.59 -36.40
CA ARG A 9 21.82 15.76 -35.93
C ARG A 9 20.68 16.02 -36.91
N ARG A 10 19.44 15.76 -36.50
CA ARG A 10 18.27 16.37 -37.16
C ARG A 10 17.46 17.12 -36.12
N SER A 11 17.72 18.42 -36.13
CA SER A 11 16.89 19.46 -35.55
C SER A 11 15.71 19.69 -36.50
N ILE A 12 14.47 19.62 -36.02
CA ILE A 12 13.33 20.29 -36.64
C ILE A 12 12.47 20.87 -35.51
N VAL A 13 12.36 22.20 -35.52
CA VAL A 13 11.49 23.03 -34.67
C VAL A 13 10.36 23.58 -35.54
N SER A 14 9.10 23.49 -35.08
CA SER A 14 7.92 24.38 -35.33
C SER A 14 6.64 23.63 -34.94
N ILE A 15 5.97 23.86 -33.80
CA ILE A 15 5.10 24.97 -33.31
C ILE A 15 3.69 25.01 -34.00
N VAL A 16 2.65 25.10 -33.13
CA VAL A 16 1.25 25.55 -33.29
C VAL A 16 0.27 24.54 -33.93
N ALA A 17 -1.00 24.36 -33.52
CA ALA A 17 -1.77 24.48 -32.28
C ALA A 17 -3.17 23.89 -32.57
N SER A 18 -3.89 23.60 -31.48
CA SER A 18 -5.35 23.68 -31.36
C SER A 18 -6.24 22.50 -31.78
N ALA A 19 -6.76 21.88 -30.70
CA ALA A 19 -8.17 21.60 -30.43
C ALA A 19 -8.93 20.59 -31.30
N SER A 20 -9.26 19.46 -30.68
CA SER A 20 -10.58 18.86 -30.82
C SER A 20 -11.03 18.29 -29.48
N LEU A 21 -12.00 18.99 -28.90
CA LEU A 21 -12.88 18.52 -27.84
C LEU A 21 -13.71 17.33 -28.32
N LEU A 22 -13.98 16.36 -27.45
CA LEU A 22 -15.31 16.09 -26.87
C LEU A 22 -15.40 14.65 -26.35
N LEU A 23 -15.78 14.54 -25.06
CA LEU A 23 -16.69 13.57 -24.43
C LEU A 23 -16.26 12.08 -24.41
N LEU A 24 -16.40 11.26 -23.35
CA LEU A 24 -16.99 11.29 -22.01
C LEU A 24 -16.43 10.04 -21.31
N SER A 25 -16.04 10.11 -20.04
CA SER A 25 -16.39 9.05 -19.10
C SER A 25 -16.29 9.58 -17.68
N SER A 26 -17.47 9.91 -17.17
CA SER A 26 -17.76 10.42 -15.84
C SER A 26 -17.57 9.31 -14.82
N CYS A 27 -16.45 9.29 -14.10
CA CYS A 27 -16.42 8.64 -12.79
C CYS A 27 -16.86 9.67 -11.76
N SER A 28 -18.16 9.64 -11.48
CA SER A 28 -18.83 10.51 -10.53
C SER A 28 -18.13 10.53 -9.18
N ASN A 29 -17.75 11.72 -8.75
CA ASN A 29 -17.60 12.05 -7.34
C ASN A 29 -18.98 11.88 -6.69
N GLN A 30 -19.22 10.75 -6.04
CA GLN A 30 -20.36 10.62 -5.14
C GLN A 30 -20.00 11.26 -3.82
N THR A 31 -20.29 12.54 -3.72
CA THR A 31 -20.58 13.21 -2.47
C THR A 31 -21.95 12.67 -2.01
N ALA A 32 -21.94 11.65 -1.15
CA ALA A 32 -23.08 11.36 -0.31
C ALA A 32 -22.90 12.17 0.98
N SER A 33 -23.54 13.34 1.02
CA SER A 33 -23.92 13.96 2.29
C SER A 33 -24.99 13.08 2.92
N GLU A 34 -24.59 12.24 3.87
CA GLU A 34 -25.51 11.76 4.89
C GLU A 34 -25.07 12.38 6.22
N SER A 35 -25.97 13.19 6.75
CA SER A 35 -25.88 13.84 8.04
C SER A 35 -25.86 12.79 9.15
N GLY A 36 -24.66 12.28 9.45
CA GLY A 36 -24.35 11.62 10.71
C GLY A 36 -23.41 12.51 11.52
N SER A 37 -23.95 13.21 12.52
CA SER A 37 -23.14 13.80 13.58
C SER A 37 -22.36 12.68 14.27
N GLY A 38 -21.11 12.52 13.87
CA GLY A 38 -20.19 11.53 14.36
C GLY A 38 -18.80 12.04 14.02
N GLU A 39 -18.33 12.97 14.82
CA GLU A 39 -16.91 13.33 14.92
C GLU A 39 -16.08 12.05 14.74
N PRO A 40 -15.10 11.98 13.82
CA PRO A 40 -14.06 10.99 13.95
C PRO A 40 -13.31 11.42 15.19
N SER A 41 -13.81 11.02 16.36
CA SER A 41 -13.05 11.09 17.59
C SER A 41 -11.73 10.44 17.20
N PRO A 42 -10.60 11.16 17.27
CA PRO A 42 -9.36 10.45 17.47
C PRO A 42 -9.63 9.81 18.83
N THR A 43 -10.10 8.56 18.81
CA THR A 43 -10.13 7.74 19.99
C THR A 43 -8.66 7.61 20.32
N ALA A 44 -8.17 8.56 21.11
CA ALA A 44 -6.95 8.41 21.85
C ALA A 44 -7.10 7.01 22.46
N PRO A 45 -6.15 6.09 22.24
CA PRO A 45 -6.25 4.77 22.83
C PRO A 45 -6.17 4.95 24.35
N SER A 46 -7.33 5.16 24.96
CA SER A 46 -7.55 5.14 26.39
C SER A 46 -8.02 3.73 26.70
N ALA A 47 -7.06 2.84 26.71
CA ALA A 47 -7.15 1.57 27.37
C ALA A 47 -5.74 1.31 27.93
N LYS A 48 -5.67 0.61 29.07
CA LYS A 48 -4.44 -0.05 29.54
C LYS A 48 -3.73 -0.70 28.34
N PRO A 49 -2.40 -0.93 28.34
CA PRO A 49 -1.76 -1.61 27.22
C PRO A 49 -2.37 -3.02 27.07
N GLU A 50 -3.46 -3.12 26.33
CA GLU A 50 -4.04 -4.37 25.89
C GLU A 50 -2.94 -4.94 25.01
N SER A 51 -2.32 -6.02 25.50
CA SER A 51 -1.32 -6.72 24.73
C SER A 51 -1.95 -7.05 23.39
N TYR A 52 -1.40 -6.49 22.31
CA TYR A 52 -1.85 -6.81 20.97
C TYR A 52 -1.86 -8.33 20.81
N LYS A 53 -2.86 -8.85 20.08
CA LYS A 53 -2.86 -10.26 19.72
C LYS A 53 -1.55 -10.59 19.00
N ARG A 54 -1.00 -11.76 19.29
CA ARG A 54 0.23 -12.26 18.68
C ARG A 54 -0.13 -13.33 17.66
N GLY A 55 0.54 -13.32 16.51
CA GLY A 55 0.40 -14.39 15.53
C GLY A 55 0.95 -15.73 16.03
N PHE A 56 0.73 -16.79 15.26
CA PHE A 56 1.27 -18.11 15.56
C PHE A 56 2.42 -18.45 14.63
N LYS A 57 3.40 -19.21 15.11
CA LYS A 57 4.50 -19.70 14.28
C LYS A 57 3.94 -20.71 13.27
N ALA A 58 4.38 -20.62 12.03
CA ALA A 58 4.18 -21.66 11.02
C ALA A 58 5.43 -22.57 10.96
N ASP A 59 5.34 -23.67 10.21
CA ASP A 59 6.48 -24.57 10.01
C ASP A 59 7.63 -23.89 9.23
N ASN A 60 7.29 -23.00 8.29
CA ASN A 60 8.27 -22.20 7.57
C ASN A 60 8.64 -20.95 8.40
N PRO A 61 9.94 -20.72 8.71
CA PRO A 61 10.37 -19.59 9.54
C PRO A 61 10.11 -18.22 8.93
N ASN A 62 9.88 -18.14 7.62
CA ASN A 62 9.52 -16.90 6.92
C ASN A 62 8.00 -16.70 6.82
N HIS A 63 7.21 -17.55 7.48
CA HIS A 63 5.76 -17.41 7.53
C HIS A 63 5.25 -17.46 8.96
N ILE A 64 4.15 -16.76 9.19
CA ILE A 64 3.37 -16.85 10.43
C ILE A 64 1.89 -16.91 10.11
N ILE A 65 1.09 -17.31 11.08
CA ILE A 65 -0.36 -17.41 10.95
C ILE A 65 -0.99 -16.24 11.71
N SER A 66 -1.86 -15.50 11.05
CA SER A 66 -2.64 -14.42 11.65
C SER A 66 -3.52 -14.94 12.81
N PRO A 67 -3.62 -14.21 13.93
CA PRO A 67 -4.49 -14.60 15.04
C PRO A 67 -5.97 -14.38 14.74
N PHE A 68 -6.29 -13.72 13.62
CA PHE A 68 -7.65 -13.44 13.20
C PHE A 68 -8.14 -14.48 12.20
N PRO A 69 -9.37 -15.00 12.31
CA PRO A 69 -9.98 -15.82 11.26
C PRO A 69 -9.99 -15.08 9.91
N PRO A 70 -9.72 -15.74 8.78
CA PRO A 70 -9.59 -17.19 8.57
C PRO A 70 -8.17 -17.76 8.82
N HIS A 71 -7.37 -17.10 9.66
CA HIS A 71 -5.99 -17.51 10.00
C HIS A 71 -5.08 -17.51 8.78
N ASN A 72 -5.01 -16.36 8.11
CA ASN A 72 -4.18 -16.18 6.93
C ASN A 72 -2.71 -16.49 7.22
N LEU A 73 -2.04 -17.16 6.27
CA LEU A 73 -0.60 -17.30 6.25
C LEU A 73 0.03 -15.99 5.75
N ILE A 74 0.92 -15.42 6.53
CA ILE A 74 1.54 -14.12 6.28
C ILE A 74 3.04 -14.32 6.03
N ASP A 75 3.53 -13.83 4.90
CA ASP A 75 4.95 -13.79 4.57
C ASP A 75 5.64 -12.67 5.37
N ILE A 76 6.62 -13.07 6.18
CA ILE A 76 7.41 -12.18 7.03
C ILE A 76 8.84 -11.98 6.53
N SER A 77 9.19 -12.50 5.34
CA SER A 77 10.51 -12.32 4.72
C SER A 77 10.78 -10.87 4.29
N ARG A 78 9.74 -10.05 4.10
CA ARG A 78 9.90 -8.65 3.69
C ARG A 78 8.80 -7.74 4.20
N ASN A 79 9.18 -6.78 5.03
CA ASN A 79 8.33 -5.69 5.46
C ASN A 79 8.25 -4.62 4.36
N PRO A 80 7.05 -4.29 3.85
CA PRO A 80 6.89 -3.32 2.78
C PRO A 80 7.29 -1.90 3.17
N LYS A 81 7.31 -1.57 4.47
CA LYS A 81 7.71 -0.25 4.98
C LYS A 81 9.22 -0.07 5.03
N THR A 82 9.96 -1.12 5.41
CA THR A 82 11.41 -1.04 5.68
C THR A 82 12.26 -1.74 4.61
N GLY A 83 11.66 -2.61 3.80
CA GLY A 83 12.34 -3.47 2.84
C GLY A 83 13.12 -4.63 3.46
N ARG A 84 13.17 -4.75 4.79
CA ARG A 84 13.86 -5.81 5.53
C ARG A 84 12.85 -6.86 6.03
N PRO A 85 13.26 -8.09 6.36
CA PRO A 85 12.37 -9.06 7.01
C PRO A 85 11.78 -8.50 8.31
N PHE A 86 10.55 -8.89 8.62
CA PHE A 86 9.96 -8.57 9.91
C PHE A 86 10.76 -9.23 11.03
N GLN A 87 10.84 -8.54 12.16
CA GLN A 87 11.47 -9.02 13.39
C GLN A 87 10.42 -9.39 14.42
N GLN A 88 10.81 -10.18 15.42
CA GLN A 88 9.94 -10.49 16.55
C GLN A 88 9.47 -9.20 17.25
N GLY A 89 8.17 -9.13 17.54
CA GLY A 89 7.54 -7.94 18.14
C GLY A 89 7.20 -6.83 17.15
N ASP A 90 7.60 -6.94 15.86
CA ASP A 90 7.06 -6.06 14.82
C ASP A 90 5.54 -6.22 14.70
N PHE A 91 4.91 -5.29 13.99
CA PHE A 91 3.48 -5.32 13.72
C PHE A 91 3.20 -5.62 12.26
N ALA A 92 2.31 -6.59 12.04
CA ALA A 92 1.73 -6.89 10.74
C ALA A 92 0.22 -6.58 10.74
N ARG A 93 -0.34 -6.48 9.53
CA ARG A 93 -1.76 -6.29 9.30
C ARG A 93 -2.30 -7.52 8.57
N ASP A 94 -3.37 -8.08 9.11
CA ASP A 94 -4.08 -9.18 8.45
C ASP A 94 -4.80 -8.64 7.20
N PRO A 95 -4.66 -9.29 6.03
CA PRO A 95 -5.21 -8.78 4.78
C PRO A 95 -6.73 -8.93 4.67
N SER A 96 -7.34 -9.89 5.37
CA SER A 96 -8.78 -10.14 5.29
C SER A 96 -9.58 -9.26 6.24
N THR A 97 -9.07 -9.01 7.44
CA THR A 97 -9.76 -8.29 8.50
C THR A 97 -9.23 -6.88 8.70
N GLY A 98 -8.02 -6.60 8.20
CA GLY A 98 -7.30 -5.37 8.49
C GLY A 98 -6.81 -5.25 9.94
N GLY A 99 -6.97 -6.30 10.76
CA GLY A 99 -6.55 -6.33 12.16
C GLY A 99 -5.02 -6.25 12.30
N ILE A 100 -4.55 -5.52 13.31
CA ILE A 100 -3.12 -5.39 13.62
C ILE A 100 -2.73 -6.41 14.68
N PHE A 101 -1.60 -7.09 14.48
CA PHE A 101 -1.09 -8.09 15.41
C PHE A 101 0.43 -8.11 15.43
N GLN A 102 1.00 -8.68 16.49
CA GLN A 102 2.45 -8.79 16.70
C GLN A 102 3.02 -10.07 16.10
N ILE A 103 4.23 -9.96 15.54
CA ILE A 103 5.05 -11.10 15.12
C ILE A 103 5.52 -11.87 16.37
N PRO A 104 5.36 -13.21 16.42
CA PRO A 104 5.63 -14.03 17.60
C PRO A 104 7.09 -14.18 18.01
#